data_AF-A0A833SPH5-F1
#
_entry.id   AF-A0A833SPH5-F1
#
_cell.length_a   1.000
_cell.length_b   1.000
_cell.length_c   1.000
_cell.angle_alpha   90.00
_cell.angle_beta   90.00
_cell.angle_gamma   90.00
#
_symmetry.space_group_name_H-M   'P 1'
#
loop_
_entity.id
_entity.type
_entity.pdbx_description
1 polymer ?
#
loop_
_entity_poly.entity_id
_entity_poly.type
_entity_poly.pdbx_seq_one_letter_code
_entity_poly.pdbx_strand_id
1 'polypeptide(L)'
;MLQKLHTRTRLLDDSRTRPALLQELLDYLHTELDGERESRKPSLRRLQIVREALNRLIDGFSVYAPVLMQIRDEYERAVEDLHARNLMIPGLQTRLQSLETHCLQQLSAYSAEAKARSKKRLAETQALLAASTAENARLTAALRSEKDNVTKAESKLTDVQPSSVRRHDESLRARQERSLEDARALQKATARYYHACDEMAELKKTLAALEGQENGEHVAADKNTIVLLSHEVQELCTALTASSPTGKITYIEDL
;
A
#
# COMPACT_ATOMS: atom_id res chain seq x y z
N MET A 1 -65.91 5.88 44.12
CA MET A 1 -67.01 5.34 44.95
C MET A 1 -66.80 5.73 46.42
N LEU A 2 -67.12 6.96 46.84
CA LEU A 2 -66.94 7.39 48.25
C LEU A 2 -67.84 8.60 48.58
N GLN A 3 -69.12 8.53 48.20
CA GLN A 3 -70.11 9.60 48.43
C GLN A 3 -71.36 9.13 49.18
N LYS A 4 -71.29 8.02 49.93
CA LYS A 4 -72.42 7.47 50.70
C LYS A 4 -72.06 7.19 52.16
N LEU A 5 -71.49 8.17 52.84
CA LEU A 5 -71.22 8.10 54.30
C LEU A 5 -71.45 9.44 55.02
N HIS A 6 -72.28 10.33 54.45
CA HIS A 6 -72.60 11.64 55.04
C HIS A 6 -73.99 11.72 55.69
N THR A 7 -74.67 10.59 55.91
CA THR A 7 -76.07 10.56 56.38
C THR A 7 -76.30 9.59 57.53
N ARG A 8 -75.37 9.52 58.51
CA ARG A 8 -75.65 8.79 59.76
C ARG A 8 -75.08 9.43 61.04
N THR A 9 -74.91 10.74 61.02
CA THR A 9 -74.67 11.56 62.21
C THR A 9 -75.53 12.82 62.14
N ARG A 10 -76.85 12.64 62.02
CA ARG A 10 -77.74 13.64 62.62
C ARG A 10 -77.49 13.52 64.13
N LEU A 11 -76.71 14.47 64.66
CA LEU A 11 -76.67 14.75 66.07
C LEU A 11 -78.12 14.76 66.57
N LEU A 12 -78.45 13.76 67.38
CA LEU A 12 -79.48 13.95 68.39
C LEU A 12 -78.99 15.12 69.25
N ASP A 13 -79.75 16.21 69.21
CA ASP A 13 -79.75 17.25 70.24
C ASP A 13 -80.06 16.57 71.58
N ASP A 14 -79.03 16.02 72.22
CA ASP A 14 -79.12 15.42 73.55
C ASP A 14 -78.54 16.41 74.57
N SER A 15 -79.16 17.59 74.60
CA SER A 15 -78.96 18.62 75.63
C SER A 15 -79.66 18.26 76.95
N ARG A 16 -80.18 17.03 77.09
CA ARG A 16 -80.98 16.63 78.26
C ARG A 16 -80.25 15.89 79.37
N THR A 17 -78.95 15.59 79.25
CA THR A 17 -78.02 15.35 80.38
C THR A 17 -76.64 15.01 79.84
N ARG A 18 -76.00 15.95 79.13
CA ARG A 18 -74.55 15.83 78.95
C ARG A 18 -73.91 16.02 80.33
N PRO A 19 -73.12 15.06 80.85
CA PRO A 19 -72.41 15.24 82.11
C PRO A 19 -71.63 16.55 82.10
N ALA A 20 -71.74 17.36 83.15
CA ALA A 20 -71.14 18.70 83.22
C ALA A 20 -69.66 18.70 82.79
N LEU A 21 -68.92 17.65 83.19
CA LEU A 21 -67.54 17.39 82.78
C LEU A 21 -67.33 17.36 81.26
N LEU A 22 -68.19 16.68 80.49
CA LEU A 22 -68.03 16.62 79.03
C LEU A 22 -68.27 17.98 78.38
N GLN A 23 -69.16 18.80 78.95
CA GLN A 23 -69.39 20.16 78.48
C GLN A 23 -68.20 21.05 78.79
N GLU A 24 -67.66 20.99 80.01
CA GLU A 24 -66.45 21.72 80.41
C GLU A 24 -65.23 21.35 79.56
N LEU A 25 -65.05 20.06 79.24
CA LEU A 25 -63.97 19.60 78.37
C LEU A 25 -64.13 20.08 76.93
N LEU A 26 -65.37 20.10 76.41
CA LEU A 26 -65.64 20.67 75.10
C LEU A 26 -65.35 22.17 75.08
N ASP A 27 -65.78 22.91 76.10
CA ASP A 27 -65.57 24.36 76.17
C ASP A 27 -64.07 24.69 76.33
N TYR A 28 -63.33 23.90 77.11
CA TYR A 28 -61.86 23.96 77.20
C TYR A 28 -61.20 23.72 75.84
N LEU A 29 -61.58 22.66 75.14
CA LEU A 29 -61.04 22.34 73.82
C LEU A 29 -61.33 23.44 72.81
N HIS A 30 -62.55 23.98 72.76
CA HIS A 30 -62.88 25.09 71.86
C HIS A 30 -62.06 26.34 72.19
N THR A 31 -61.91 26.68 73.48
CA THR A 31 -61.17 27.88 73.91
C THR A 31 -59.67 27.77 73.56
N GLU A 32 -59.05 26.64 73.87
CA GLU A 32 -57.61 26.43 73.65
C GLU A 32 -57.26 26.12 72.18
N LEU A 33 -58.16 25.48 71.42
CA LEU A 33 -57.94 25.19 69.99
C LEU A 33 -58.36 26.34 69.07
N ASP A 34 -59.29 27.22 69.47
CA ASP A 34 -59.69 28.37 68.66
C ASP A 34 -58.56 29.41 68.54
N GLY A 35 -57.63 29.45 69.51
CA GLY A 35 -56.36 30.18 69.39
C GLY A 35 -55.45 29.70 68.25
N GLU A 36 -55.65 28.49 67.73
CA GLU A 36 -54.87 27.86 66.64
C GLU A 36 -55.68 27.64 65.34
N ARG A 37 -56.86 28.27 65.19
CA ARG A 37 -57.82 28.02 64.09
C ARG A 37 -57.25 28.16 62.67
N GLU A 38 -56.19 28.91 62.48
CA GLU A 38 -55.64 29.17 61.14
C GLU A 38 -54.77 28.05 60.57
N SER A 39 -54.39 27.06 61.38
CA SER A 39 -53.52 25.97 60.92
C SER A 39 -54.22 24.63 61.10
N ARG A 40 -54.68 24.00 60.02
CA ARG A 40 -55.06 22.57 60.02
C ARG A 40 -53.87 21.63 60.23
N LYS A 41 -52.66 22.17 60.43
CA LYS A 41 -51.44 21.39 60.59
C LYS A 41 -51.36 20.85 62.03
N PRO A 42 -50.86 19.62 62.22
CA PRO A 42 -50.54 19.11 63.54
C PRO A 42 -49.45 20.00 64.16
N SER A 43 -49.67 20.47 65.39
CA SER A 43 -48.71 21.27 66.16
C SER A 43 -48.49 20.62 67.53
N LEU A 44 -47.30 20.83 68.11
CA LEU A 44 -46.98 20.31 69.43
C LEU A 44 -47.94 20.85 70.50
N ARG A 45 -48.33 22.13 70.38
CA ARG A 45 -49.28 22.77 71.29
C ARG A 45 -50.65 22.12 71.21
N ARG A 46 -51.17 21.84 70.01
CA ARG A 46 -52.45 21.13 69.84
C ARG A 46 -52.42 19.72 70.42
N LEU A 47 -51.32 18.99 70.22
CA LEU A 47 -51.14 17.68 70.81
C LEU A 47 -51.16 17.76 72.36
N GLN A 48 -50.50 18.74 72.95
CA GLN A 48 -50.51 18.96 74.40
C GLN A 48 -51.90 19.29 74.94
N ILE A 49 -52.65 20.17 74.26
CA ILE A 49 -54.03 20.52 74.64
C ILE A 49 -54.94 19.28 74.63
N VAL A 50 -54.84 18.47 73.58
CA VAL A 50 -55.63 17.23 73.44
C VAL A 50 -55.22 16.18 74.47
N ARG A 51 -53.91 16.03 74.75
CA ARG A 51 -53.39 15.13 75.79
C ARG A 51 -53.93 15.51 77.17
N GLU A 52 -53.94 16.81 77.48
CA GLU A 52 -54.48 17.33 78.73
C GLU A 52 -56.00 17.10 78.85
N ALA A 53 -56.75 17.36 77.78
CA ALA A 53 -58.19 17.07 77.76
C ALA A 53 -58.49 15.57 77.93
N LEU A 54 -57.67 14.69 77.34
CA LEU A 54 -57.80 13.24 77.49
C LEU A 54 -57.48 12.78 78.92
N ASN A 55 -56.47 13.37 79.57
CA ASN A 55 -56.16 13.07 80.98
C ASN A 55 -57.33 13.48 81.89
N ARG A 56 -57.88 14.69 81.71
CA ARG A 56 -59.07 15.13 82.45
C ARG A 56 -60.30 14.25 82.19
N LEU A 57 -60.45 13.73 80.97
CA LEU A 57 -61.48 12.75 80.63
C LEU A 57 -61.27 11.43 81.38
N ILE A 58 -60.04 10.92 81.43
CA ILE A 58 -59.68 9.70 82.16
C ILE A 58 -59.98 9.87 83.66
N ASP A 59 -59.55 10.98 84.24
CA ASP A 59 -59.73 11.28 85.66
C ASP A 59 -61.21 11.38 86.05
N GLY A 60 -62.03 11.97 85.17
CA GLY A 60 -63.46 12.12 85.41
C GLY A 60 -64.32 10.90 85.06
N PHE A 61 -63.80 9.93 84.30
CA PHE A 61 -64.47 8.67 83.95
C PHE A 61 -63.76 7.46 84.57
N SER A 62 -63.64 7.45 85.90
CA SER A 62 -62.89 6.43 86.67
C SER A 62 -63.25 4.98 86.36
N VAL A 63 -64.52 4.69 86.05
CA VAL A 63 -64.99 3.33 85.68
C VAL A 63 -64.33 2.82 84.39
N TYR A 64 -64.09 3.71 83.42
CA TYR A 64 -63.46 3.37 82.14
C TYR A 64 -61.98 3.75 82.08
N ALA A 65 -61.43 4.31 83.16
CA ALA A 65 -60.04 4.78 83.21
C ALA A 65 -59.02 3.72 82.75
N PRO A 66 -59.11 2.42 83.10
CA PRO A 66 -58.15 1.42 82.63
C PRO A 66 -58.10 1.30 81.09
N VAL A 67 -59.27 1.32 80.44
CA VAL A 67 -59.38 1.23 78.97
C VAL A 67 -58.91 2.52 78.31
N LEU A 68 -59.32 3.67 78.85
CA LEU A 68 -58.93 4.98 78.32
C LEU A 68 -57.43 5.26 78.47
N MET A 69 -56.81 4.81 79.57
CA MET A 69 -55.36 4.84 79.74
C MET A 69 -54.65 3.95 78.73
N GLN A 70 -55.13 2.72 78.50
CA GLN A 70 -54.54 1.85 77.49
C GLN A 70 -54.61 2.46 76.08
N ILE A 71 -55.74 3.08 75.73
CA ILE A 71 -55.91 3.79 74.46
C ILE A 71 -54.91 4.96 74.37
N ARG A 72 -54.81 5.79 75.42
CA ARG A 72 -53.83 6.88 75.48
C ARG A 72 -52.42 6.35 75.27
N ASP A 73 -52.01 5.32 75.99
CA ASP A 73 -50.65 4.79 75.96
C ASP A 73 -50.30 4.15 74.60
N GLU A 74 -51.27 3.59 73.88
CA GLU A 74 -51.09 3.15 72.48
C GLU A 74 -50.88 4.34 71.54
N TYR A 75 -51.69 5.40 71.67
CA TYR A 75 -51.50 6.61 70.87
C TYR A 75 -50.17 7.31 71.16
N GLU A 76 -49.75 7.38 72.42
CA GLU A 76 -48.48 7.99 72.80
C GLU A 76 -47.29 7.21 72.22
N ARG A 77 -47.31 5.88 72.28
CA ARG A 77 -46.30 5.05 71.60
C ARG A 77 -46.25 5.29 70.10
N ALA A 78 -47.41 5.40 69.44
CA ALA A 78 -47.45 5.71 68.01
C ALA A 78 -46.87 7.10 67.68
N VAL A 79 -47.12 8.10 68.54
CA VAL A 79 -46.54 9.44 68.38
C VAL A 79 -45.03 9.42 68.58
N GLU A 80 -44.54 8.72 69.61
CA GLU A 80 -43.11 8.54 69.89
C GLU A 80 -42.38 7.85 68.72
N ASP A 81 -42.95 6.77 68.19
CA ASP A 81 -42.42 6.05 67.03
C ASP A 81 -42.33 6.96 65.78
N LEU A 82 -43.38 7.73 65.51
CA LEU A 82 -43.39 8.69 64.40
C LEU A 82 -42.36 9.80 64.61
N HIS A 83 -42.21 10.29 65.84
CA HIS A 83 -41.20 11.30 66.18
C HIS A 83 -39.78 10.75 65.99
N ALA A 84 -39.49 9.54 66.47
CA ALA A 84 -38.19 8.89 66.30
C ALA A 84 -37.83 8.71 64.82
N ARG A 85 -38.80 8.30 63.98
CA ARG A 85 -38.60 8.22 62.52
C ARG A 85 -38.36 9.59 61.90
N ASN A 86 -39.09 10.61 62.34
CA ASN A 86 -38.93 11.97 61.83
C ASN A 86 -37.53 12.53 62.13
N LEU A 87 -36.99 12.26 63.33
CA LEU A 87 -35.61 12.65 63.69
C LEU A 87 -34.54 12.04 62.77
N MET A 88 -34.82 10.91 62.12
CA MET A 88 -33.89 10.31 61.16
C MET A 88 -33.91 10.99 59.79
N ILE A 89 -34.99 11.71 59.43
CA ILE A 89 -35.18 12.30 58.10
C ILE A 89 -34.06 13.28 57.74
N PRO A 90 -33.65 14.25 58.59
CA PRO A 90 -32.57 15.18 58.25
C PRO A 90 -31.25 14.45 57.95
N GLY A 91 -30.89 13.43 58.73
CA GLY A 91 -29.67 12.65 58.49
C GLY A 91 -29.70 11.87 57.17
N LEU A 92 -30.86 11.31 56.82
CA LEU A 92 -31.07 10.67 55.53
C LEU A 92 -31.00 11.69 54.37
N GLN A 93 -31.57 12.88 54.54
CA GLN A 93 -31.49 13.96 53.56
C GLN A 93 -30.05 14.42 53.34
N THR A 94 -29.26 14.61 54.41
CA THR A 94 -27.84 14.98 54.30
C THR A 94 -27.03 13.89 53.59
N ARG A 95 -27.28 12.60 53.89
CA ARG A 95 -26.62 11.49 53.19
C ARG A 95 -26.97 11.47 51.71
N LEU A 96 -28.24 11.72 51.36
CA LEU A 96 -28.70 11.77 49.99
C LEU A 96 -28.05 12.94 49.23
N GLN A 97 -27.99 14.13 49.83
CA GLN A 97 -27.31 15.29 49.26
C GLN A 97 -25.79 15.04 49.07
N SER A 98 -25.15 14.39 50.04
CA SER A 98 -23.73 14.03 49.93
C SER A 98 -23.48 13.04 48.78
N LEU A 99 -24.39 12.08 48.58
CA LEU A 99 -24.28 11.12 47.49
C LEU A 99 -24.52 11.81 46.14
N GLU A 100 -25.52 12.68 46.05
CA GLU A 100 -25.83 13.46 44.85
C GLU A 100 -24.64 14.34 44.43
N THR A 101 -24.08 15.09 45.38
CA THR A 101 -22.90 15.93 45.14
C THR A 101 -21.68 15.11 44.70
N HIS A 102 -21.44 13.96 45.33
CA HIS A 102 -20.38 13.04 44.92
C HIS A 102 -20.58 12.52 43.49
N CYS A 103 -21.79 12.07 43.14
CA CYS A 103 -22.12 11.61 41.80
C CYS A 103 -21.93 12.73 40.74
N LEU A 104 -22.38 13.96 41.04
CA LEU A 104 -22.20 15.11 40.15
C LEU A 104 -20.71 15.43 39.95
N GLN A 105 -19.91 15.39 41.02
CA GLN A 105 -18.47 15.59 40.93
C GLN A 105 -17.80 14.52 40.06
N GLN A 106 -18.14 13.24 40.25
CA GLN A 106 -17.61 12.15 39.42
C GLN A 106 -17.99 12.29 37.95
N LEU A 107 -19.26 12.61 37.66
CA LEU A 107 -19.72 12.84 36.29
C LEU A 107 -18.97 14.02 35.65
N SER A 108 -18.77 15.10 36.40
CA SER A 108 -18.02 16.28 35.92
C SER A 108 -16.57 15.93 35.61
N ALA A 109 -15.89 15.18 36.48
CA ALA A 109 -14.51 14.75 36.32
C ALA A 109 -14.36 13.84 35.09
N TYR A 110 -15.23 12.84 34.94
CA TYR A 110 -15.24 11.95 33.78
C TYR A 110 -15.49 12.73 32.48
N SER A 111 -16.42 13.68 32.49
CA SER A 111 -16.71 14.52 31.32
C SER A 111 -15.52 15.42 30.94
N ALA A 112 -14.82 15.97 31.93
CA ALA A 112 -13.63 16.80 31.72
C ALA A 112 -12.48 15.97 31.15
N GLU A 113 -12.26 14.78 31.69
CA GLU A 113 -11.25 13.85 31.20
C GLU A 113 -11.54 13.39 29.76
N ALA A 114 -12.79 13.02 29.46
CA ALA A 114 -13.20 12.63 28.12
C ALA A 114 -12.99 13.77 27.11
N LYS A 115 -13.32 15.02 27.49
CA LYS A 115 -13.05 16.22 26.67
C LYS A 115 -11.55 16.49 26.50
N ALA A 116 -10.74 16.28 27.52
CA ALA A 116 -9.30 16.44 27.42
C ALA A 116 -8.68 15.39 26.48
N ARG A 117 -9.09 14.13 26.62
CA ARG A 117 -8.67 13.02 25.74
C ARG A 117 -9.07 13.27 24.28
N SER A 118 -10.31 13.72 24.03
CA SER A 118 -10.76 14.02 22.67
C SER A 118 -10.01 15.20 22.05
N LYS A 119 -9.77 16.28 22.80
CA LYS A 119 -8.95 17.41 22.35
C LYS A 119 -7.52 16.98 22.00
N LYS A 120 -6.90 16.15 22.83
CA LYS A 120 -5.54 15.63 22.58
C LYS A 120 -5.49 14.81 21.28
N ARG A 121 -6.42 13.86 21.11
CA ARG A 121 -6.52 13.05 19.88
C ARG A 121 -6.78 13.91 18.64
N LEU A 122 -7.62 14.94 18.76
CA LEU A 122 -7.89 15.86 17.66
C LEU A 122 -6.62 16.61 17.25
N ALA A 123 -5.86 17.14 18.22
CA ALA A 123 -4.61 17.85 17.96
C ALA A 123 -3.57 16.92 17.31
N GLU A 124 -3.42 15.68 17.80
CA GLU A 124 -2.54 14.67 17.20
C GLU A 124 -2.93 14.35 15.76
N THR A 125 -4.23 14.17 15.50
CA THR A 125 -4.74 13.87 14.16
C THR A 125 -4.54 15.06 13.21
N GLN A 126 -4.76 16.29 13.69
CA GLN A 126 -4.50 17.51 12.91
C GLN A 126 -3.01 17.66 12.57
N ALA A 127 -2.12 17.36 13.52
CA ALA A 127 -0.68 17.38 13.28
C ALA A 127 -0.25 16.34 12.24
N LEU A 128 -0.78 15.11 12.33
CA LEU A 128 -0.53 14.06 11.34
C LEU A 128 -1.05 14.44 9.94
N LEU A 129 -2.25 15.02 9.87
CA LEU A 129 -2.81 15.50 8.61
C LEU A 129 -1.93 16.61 8.01
N ALA A 130 -1.47 17.57 8.81
CA ALA A 130 -0.57 18.63 8.37
C ALA A 130 0.80 18.10 7.90
N ALA A 131 1.34 17.09 8.57
CA ALA A 131 2.57 16.43 8.14
C ALA A 131 2.37 15.69 6.80
N SER A 132 1.26 14.98 6.65
CA SER A 132 0.91 14.27 5.42
C SER A 132 0.65 15.22 4.24
N THR A 133 0.01 16.37 4.47
CA THR A 133 -0.19 17.37 3.41
C THR A 133 1.13 18.03 3.00
N ALA A 134 2.03 18.31 3.95
CA ALA A 134 3.37 18.82 3.65
C ALA A 134 4.21 17.81 2.85
N GLU A 135 4.15 16.52 3.21
CA GLU A 135 4.83 15.46 2.47
C GLU A 135 4.26 15.30 1.06
N ASN A 136 2.93 15.30 0.90
CA ASN A 136 2.29 15.27 -0.41
C ASN A 136 2.70 16.46 -1.29
N ALA A 137 2.80 17.67 -0.70
CA ALA A 137 3.30 18.84 -1.43
C ALA A 137 4.75 18.66 -1.88
N ARG A 138 5.62 18.09 -1.03
CA ARG A 138 7.02 17.77 -1.36
C ARG A 138 7.11 16.75 -2.48
N LEU A 139 6.36 15.65 -2.39
CA LEU A 139 6.31 14.60 -3.41
C LEU A 139 5.78 15.14 -4.74
N THR A 140 4.76 16.00 -4.70
CA THR A 140 4.20 16.64 -5.90
C THR A 140 5.21 17.60 -6.56
N ALA A 141 6.01 18.31 -5.77
CA ALA A 141 7.09 19.15 -6.28
C ALA A 141 8.21 18.31 -6.91
N ALA A 142 8.63 17.23 -6.25
CA ALA A 142 9.62 16.28 -6.77
C ALA A 142 9.15 15.63 -8.08
N LEU A 143 7.89 15.20 -8.14
CA LEU A 143 7.29 14.63 -9.35
C LEU A 143 7.28 15.62 -10.52
N ARG A 144 6.97 16.91 -10.26
CA ARG A 144 7.06 17.95 -11.28
C ARG A 144 8.48 18.14 -11.79
N SER A 145 9.44 18.26 -10.88
CA SER A 145 10.86 18.38 -11.26
C SER A 145 11.34 17.18 -12.09
N GLU A 146 10.93 15.97 -11.72
CA GLU A 146 11.34 14.77 -12.46
C GLU A 146 10.70 14.72 -13.84
N LYS A 147 9.43 15.12 -13.97
CA LYS A 147 8.78 15.28 -15.29
C LYS A 147 9.52 16.30 -16.16
N ASP A 148 9.96 17.42 -15.58
CA ASP A 148 10.75 18.42 -16.31
C ASP A 148 12.14 17.87 -16.73
N ASN A 149 12.74 17.00 -15.91
CA ASN A 149 14.00 16.34 -16.27
C ASN A 149 13.81 15.32 -17.40
N VAL A 150 12.76 14.50 -17.33
CA VAL A 150 12.41 13.52 -18.37
C VAL A 150 12.13 14.23 -19.69
N THR A 151 11.30 15.26 -19.70
CA THR A 151 11.00 16.02 -20.93
C THR A 151 12.25 16.67 -21.53
N LYS A 152 13.18 17.18 -20.72
CA LYS A 152 14.51 17.67 -21.18
C LYS A 152 15.40 16.55 -21.72
N ALA A 153 15.35 15.37 -21.14
CA ALA A 153 16.12 14.22 -21.62
C ALA A 153 15.55 13.71 -22.95
N GLU A 154 14.22 13.64 -23.07
CA GLU A 154 13.50 13.31 -24.30
C GLU A 154 13.80 14.31 -25.42
N SER A 155 13.81 15.62 -25.14
CA SER A 155 14.16 16.62 -26.16
C SER A 155 15.61 16.49 -26.62
N LYS A 156 16.57 16.32 -25.69
CA LYS A 156 17.97 16.06 -26.04
C LYS A 156 18.15 14.79 -26.87
N LEU A 157 17.42 13.72 -26.54
CA LEU A 157 17.46 12.48 -27.32
C LEU A 157 16.91 12.70 -28.73
N THR A 158 15.80 13.45 -28.85
CA THR A 158 15.18 13.82 -30.12
C THR A 158 16.10 14.72 -30.96
N ASP A 159 16.90 15.58 -30.35
CA ASP A 159 17.86 16.45 -31.06
C ASP A 159 19.11 15.67 -31.57
N VAL A 160 19.58 14.68 -30.78
CA VAL A 160 20.78 13.91 -31.11
C VAL A 160 20.51 12.80 -32.12
N GLN A 161 19.35 12.13 -32.07
CA GLN A 161 19.04 11.02 -32.95
C GLN A 161 19.06 11.34 -34.46
N PRO A 162 18.37 12.39 -34.98
CA PRO A 162 18.24 12.57 -36.41
C PRO A 162 19.55 12.96 -37.09
N SER A 163 20.45 13.66 -36.39
CA SER A 163 21.74 14.09 -36.94
C SER A 163 22.82 13.02 -36.79
N SER A 164 22.89 12.34 -35.64
CA SER A 164 23.88 11.29 -35.39
C SER A 164 23.59 10.02 -36.19
N VAL A 165 22.32 9.60 -36.27
CA VAL A 165 21.93 8.42 -37.03
C VAL A 165 22.13 8.66 -38.53
N ARG A 166 21.71 9.83 -39.06
CA ARG A 166 21.96 10.16 -40.48
C ARG A 166 23.45 10.19 -40.83
N ARG A 167 24.29 10.82 -40.01
CA ARG A 167 25.75 10.86 -40.25
C ARG A 167 26.38 9.47 -40.19
N HIS A 168 25.93 8.63 -39.26
CA HIS A 168 26.39 7.25 -39.18
C HIS A 168 25.95 6.43 -40.40
N ASP A 169 24.70 6.57 -40.85
CA ASP A 169 24.18 5.91 -42.04
C ASP A 169 24.87 6.37 -43.33
N GLU A 170 25.18 7.67 -43.44
CA GLU A 170 25.98 8.22 -44.54
C GLU A 170 27.42 7.68 -44.50
N SER A 171 28.04 7.59 -43.33
CA SER A 171 29.37 7.01 -43.16
C SER A 171 29.39 5.51 -43.51
N LEU A 172 28.35 4.76 -43.14
CA LEU A 172 28.20 3.36 -43.52
C LEU A 172 28.06 3.19 -45.03
N ARG A 173 27.23 4.03 -45.67
CA ARG A 173 27.07 4.03 -47.13
C ARG A 173 28.39 4.34 -47.85
N ALA A 174 29.11 5.38 -47.43
CA ALA A 174 30.40 5.74 -48.01
C ALA A 174 31.47 4.63 -47.82
N ARG A 175 31.38 3.84 -46.74
CA ARG A 175 32.26 2.69 -46.52
C ARG A 175 31.89 1.51 -47.43
N GLN A 176 30.59 1.25 -47.60
CA GLN A 176 30.12 0.22 -48.52
C GLN A 176 30.49 0.53 -49.97
N GLU A 177 30.37 1.79 -50.39
CA GLU A 177 30.73 2.24 -51.73
C GLU A 177 32.23 2.04 -52.01
N ARG A 178 33.10 2.47 -51.09
CA ARG A 178 34.55 2.18 -51.18
C ARG A 178 34.85 0.68 -51.24
N SER A 179 34.16 -0.12 -50.43
CA SER A 179 34.33 -1.58 -50.45
C SER A 179 33.91 -2.20 -51.80
N LEU A 180 32.90 -1.65 -52.46
CA LEU A 180 32.48 -2.09 -53.80
C LEU A 180 33.49 -1.67 -54.87
N GLU A 181 34.05 -0.47 -54.77
CA GLU A 181 35.11 -0.01 -55.65
C GLU A 181 36.37 -0.87 -55.52
N ASP A 182 36.79 -1.19 -54.29
CA ASP A 182 37.92 -2.08 -54.03
C ASP A 182 37.67 -3.49 -54.59
N ALA A 183 36.45 -4.03 -54.42
CA ALA A 183 36.08 -5.31 -55.00
C ALA A 183 36.14 -5.31 -56.54
N ARG A 184 35.70 -4.22 -57.20
CA ARG A 184 35.82 -4.04 -58.66
C ARG A 184 37.28 -3.92 -59.10
N ALA A 185 38.10 -3.18 -58.35
CA ALA A 185 39.52 -3.04 -58.63
C ALA A 185 40.24 -4.40 -58.51
N LEU A 186 39.90 -5.18 -57.49
CA LEU A 186 40.40 -6.53 -57.30
C LEU A 186 39.96 -7.45 -58.45
N GLN A 187 38.69 -7.43 -58.83
CA GLN A 187 38.19 -8.22 -59.97
C GLN A 187 38.95 -7.87 -61.26
N LYS A 188 39.22 -6.59 -61.51
CA LYS A 188 40.01 -6.14 -62.67
C LYS A 188 41.46 -6.61 -62.61
N ALA A 189 42.08 -6.57 -61.44
CA ALA A 189 43.43 -7.08 -61.23
C ALA A 189 43.50 -8.60 -61.45
N THR A 190 42.53 -9.35 -60.92
CA THR A 190 42.39 -10.80 -61.11
C THR A 190 42.20 -11.15 -62.59
N ALA A 191 41.36 -10.42 -63.32
CA ALA A 191 41.19 -10.62 -64.76
C ALA A 191 42.49 -10.41 -65.54
N ARG A 192 43.26 -9.38 -65.20
CA ARG A 192 44.60 -9.14 -65.80
C ARG A 192 45.59 -10.24 -65.47
N TYR A 193 45.56 -10.74 -64.23
CA TYR A 193 46.41 -11.85 -63.81
C TYR A 193 46.11 -13.13 -64.61
N TYR A 194 44.83 -13.51 -64.74
CA TYR A 194 44.44 -14.66 -65.57
C TYR A 194 44.84 -14.47 -67.04
N HIS A 195 44.63 -13.27 -67.60
CA HIS A 195 45.06 -12.99 -68.96
C HIS A 195 46.57 -13.16 -69.16
N ALA A 196 47.38 -12.68 -68.21
CA ALA A 196 48.84 -12.88 -68.25
C ALA A 196 49.22 -14.37 -68.11
N CYS A 197 48.48 -15.16 -67.32
CA CYS A 197 48.67 -16.61 -67.27
C CYS A 197 48.37 -17.29 -68.61
N ASP A 198 47.31 -16.87 -69.30
CA ASP A 198 46.96 -17.37 -70.63
C ASP A 198 48.04 -17.01 -71.67
N GLU A 199 48.53 -15.76 -71.64
CA GLU A 199 49.66 -15.32 -72.49
C GLU A 199 50.93 -16.13 -72.20
N MET A 200 51.24 -16.39 -70.92
CA MET A 200 52.36 -17.25 -70.54
C MET A 200 52.19 -18.69 -71.04
N ALA A 201 50.97 -19.22 -71.02
CA ALA A 201 50.69 -20.56 -71.53
C ALA A 201 50.86 -20.63 -73.06
N GLU A 202 50.41 -19.61 -73.79
CA GLU A 202 50.63 -19.49 -75.23
C GLU A 202 52.11 -19.29 -75.56
N LEU A 203 52.84 -18.43 -74.83
CA LEU A 203 54.29 -18.28 -74.98
C LEU A 203 55.04 -19.59 -74.71
N LYS A 204 54.62 -20.36 -73.71
CA LYS A 204 55.20 -21.68 -73.42
C LYS A 204 54.94 -22.67 -74.55
N LYS A 205 53.76 -22.61 -75.17
CA LYS A 205 53.39 -23.44 -76.33
C LYS A 205 54.18 -23.04 -77.58
N THR A 206 54.40 -21.75 -77.84
CA THR A 206 55.22 -21.30 -78.97
C THR A 206 56.70 -21.62 -78.78
N LEU A 207 57.22 -21.51 -77.55
CA LEU A 207 58.56 -22.00 -77.21
C LEU A 207 58.71 -23.49 -77.50
N ALA A 208 57.76 -24.33 -77.04
CA ALA A 208 57.79 -25.76 -77.31
C ALA A 208 57.70 -26.09 -78.82
N ALA A 209 56.96 -25.30 -79.60
CA ALA A 209 56.88 -25.46 -81.05
C ALA A 209 58.22 -25.11 -81.74
N LEU A 210 58.89 -24.05 -81.30
CA LEU A 210 60.21 -23.64 -81.82
C LEU A 210 61.29 -24.66 -81.46
N GLU A 211 61.33 -25.15 -80.22
CA GLU A 211 62.24 -26.24 -79.82
C GLU A 211 62.01 -27.53 -80.62
N GLY A 212 60.74 -27.82 -80.99
CA GLY A 212 60.40 -28.94 -81.87
C GLY A 212 60.88 -28.74 -83.31
N GLN A 213 60.82 -27.51 -83.82
CA GLN A 213 61.26 -27.16 -85.17
C GLN A 213 62.78 -27.17 -85.30
N GLU A 214 63.50 -26.61 -84.32
CA GLU A 214 64.97 -26.57 -84.31
C GLU A 214 65.58 -27.98 -84.21
N ASN A 215 65.00 -28.85 -83.37
CA ASN A 215 65.41 -30.26 -83.31
C ASN A 215 65.09 -31.04 -84.61
N GLY A 216 63.97 -30.72 -85.27
CA GLY A 216 63.59 -31.35 -86.54
C GLY A 216 64.47 -30.94 -87.72
N GLU A 217 64.82 -29.65 -87.80
CA GLU A 217 65.67 -29.10 -88.87
C GLU A 217 67.12 -29.58 -88.74
N HIS A 218 67.69 -29.63 -87.53
CA HIS A 218 69.04 -30.18 -87.32
C HIS A 218 69.12 -31.68 -87.64
N VAL A 219 68.13 -32.47 -87.24
CA VAL A 219 68.10 -33.91 -87.56
C VAL A 219 67.92 -34.15 -89.06
N ALA A 220 67.12 -33.32 -89.75
CA ALA A 220 66.96 -33.40 -91.20
C ALA A 220 68.23 -32.99 -91.96
N ALA A 221 68.93 -31.96 -91.51
CA ALA A 221 70.20 -31.52 -92.09
C ALA A 221 71.28 -32.60 -91.96
N ASP A 222 71.45 -33.18 -90.76
CA ASP A 222 72.43 -34.24 -90.53
C ASP A 222 72.12 -35.49 -91.36
N LYS A 223 70.85 -35.88 -91.45
CA LYS A 223 70.43 -37.02 -92.26
C LYS A 223 70.74 -36.82 -93.75
N ASN A 224 70.51 -35.62 -94.29
CA ASN A 224 70.82 -35.31 -95.69
C ASN A 224 72.33 -35.35 -95.94
N THR A 225 73.14 -34.80 -95.02
CA THR A 225 74.60 -34.86 -95.11
C THR A 225 75.11 -36.30 -95.08
N ILE A 226 74.55 -37.16 -94.22
CA ILE A 226 74.89 -38.59 -94.16
C ILE A 226 74.55 -39.29 -95.47
N VAL A 227 73.39 -39.01 -96.07
CA VAL A 227 72.99 -39.59 -97.37
C VAL A 227 73.96 -39.17 -98.48
N LEU A 228 74.36 -37.90 -98.50
CA LEU A 228 75.27 -37.36 -99.52
C LEU A 228 76.67 -37.98 -99.41
N LEU A 229 77.21 -38.04 -98.19
CA LEU A 229 78.49 -38.72 -97.91
C LEU A 229 78.43 -40.22 -98.24
N SER A 230 77.30 -40.87 -97.98
CA SER A 230 77.10 -42.28 -98.32
C SER A 230 77.13 -42.51 -99.84
N HIS A 231 76.57 -41.58 -100.62
CA HIS A 231 76.60 -41.63 -102.08
C HIS A 231 78.03 -41.44 -102.63
N GLU A 232 78.78 -40.46 -102.12
CA GLU A 232 80.16 -40.22 -102.53
C GLU A 232 81.10 -41.40 -102.21
N VAL A 233 80.91 -42.06 -101.06
CA VAL A 233 81.64 -43.30 -100.72
C VAL A 233 81.29 -44.46 -101.66
N GLN A 234 80.02 -44.57 -102.06
CA GLN A 234 79.56 -45.57 -103.01
C GLN A 234 80.20 -45.36 -104.40
N GLU A 235 80.32 -44.11 -104.86
CA GLU A 235 80.97 -43.74 -106.13
C GLU A 235 82.48 -44.00 -106.10
N LEU A 236 83.16 -43.74 -104.98
CA LEU A 236 84.57 -44.08 -104.82
C LEU A 236 84.81 -45.60 -104.85
N CYS A 237 83.92 -46.39 -104.26
CA CYS A 237 83.99 -47.85 -104.28
C CYS A 237 83.82 -48.43 -105.70
N THR A 238 82.92 -47.86 -106.51
CA THR A 238 82.72 -48.28 -107.91
C THR A 238 83.85 -47.82 -108.83
N ALA A 239 84.45 -46.66 -108.58
CA ALA A 239 85.65 -46.20 -109.29
C ALA A 239 86.90 -47.06 -108.95
N LEU A 240 87.03 -47.53 -107.71
CA LEU A 240 88.14 -48.37 -107.27
C LEU A 240 88.07 -49.80 -107.83
N THR A 241 86.86 -50.34 -108.03
CA THR A 241 86.66 -51.66 -108.66
C THR A 241 86.86 -51.65 -110.18
N ALA A 242 86.81 -50.48 -110.83
CA ALA A 242 87.00 -50.35 -112.27
C ALA A 242 88.47 -50.11 -112.71
N SER A 243 89.40 -49.81 -111.79
CA SER A 243 90.76 -49.33 -112.13
C SER A 243 91.95 -50.25 -111.84
N SER A 244 91.75 -51.58 -111.67
CA SER A 244 92.88 -52.52 -111.49
C SER A 244 93.07 -53.50 -112.67
N PRO A 245 94.22 -53.47 -113.39
CA PRO A 245 94.61 -54.45 -114.40
C PRO A 245 95.57 -55.55 -113.86
N THR A 246 95.35 -56.80 -114.31
CA THR A 246 96.23 -58.00 -114.38
C THR A 246 97.43 -58.17 -113.43
N GLY A 247 97.49 -59.30 -112.71
CA GLY A 247 98.77 -59.86 -112.23
C GLY A 247 98.67 -61.06 -111.28
N LYS A 248 99.00 -62.25 -111.77
CA LYS A 248 99.36 -63.44 -110.98
C LYS A 248 100.59 -63.16 -110.11
N ILE A 249 100.61 -63.59 -108.85
CA ILE A 249 101.76 -64.30 -108.23
C ILE A 249 101.22 -65.43 -107.34
N THR A 250 101.78 -66.60 -107.61
CA THR A 250 101.56 -67.93 -107.06
C THR A 250 102.16 -68.12 -105.65
N TYR A 251 101.37 -68.75 -104.77
CA TYR A 251 101.60 -69.91 -103.87
C TYR A 251 102.94 -70.04 -103.10
N ILE A 252 102.95 -70.47 -101.84
CA ILE A 252 102.66 -71.85 -101.35
C ILE A 252 102.47 -71.77 -99.80
N GLU A 253 101.35 -72.27 -99.23
CA GLU A 253 101.18 -73.49 -98.39
C GLU A 253 101.92 -73.44 -97.03
N ASP A 254 101.39 -73.87 -95.86
CA ASP A 254 100.36 -74.87 -95.55
C ASP A 254 99.84 -74.74 -94.09
N LEU A 255 98.67 -75.36 -93.86
CA LEU A 255 97.81 -75.54 -92.66
C LEU A 255 96.69 -74.52 -92.40
#